data_AF-A0A840SDB0-F1
#
_entry.id   AF-A0A840SDB0-F1
#
_cell.length_a   1.000
_cell.length_b   1.000
_cell.length_c   1.000
_cell.angle_alpha   90.00
_cell.angle_beta   90.00
_cell.angle_gamma   90.00
#
_symmetry.space_group_name_H-M   'P 1'
#
loop_
_entity.id
_entity.type
_entity.pdbx_description
1 polymer ?
#
loop_
_entity_poly.entity_id
_entity_poly.type
_entity_poly.pdbx_seq_one_letter_code
_entity_poly.pdbx_strand_id
1 'polypeptide(L)'
;MEFTKVGDGALRLTGPQKAAILLCEIGASPEGHSVASTIYKKLKLKPQQVKRLTEEISALGEYNPDNEKMVKRENSVLEFFYEWGKKKGFAVKELSDFETARRTNLDPDYIKKLRDNPDIVTNVLKSWLDE
;
A
#
# COMPACT_ATOMS: atom_id res chain seq x y z
N MET A 1 -14.40 -3.96 -15.03
CA MET A 1 -14.01 -2.63 -14.49
C MET A 1 -13.37 -1.85 -15.62
N GLU A 2 -14.07 -0.85 -16.15
CA GLU A 2 -13.50 0.08 -17.13
C GLU A 2 -12.75 1.20 -16.40
N PHE A 3 -11.49 1.38 -16.75
CA PHE A 3 -10.65 2.46 -16.26
C PHE A 3 -10.85 3.67 -17.17
N THR A 4 -11.55 4.70 -16.69
CA THR A 4 -11.70 5.96 -17.41
C THR A 4 -10.37 6.70 -17.43
N LYS A 5 -9.81 6.88 -18.63
CA LYS A 5 -8.65 7.74 -18.91
C LYS A 5 -9.05 9.20 -18.72
N VAL A 6 -8.37 9.90 -17.82
CA VAL A 6 -8.23 11.36 -17.87
C VAL A 6 -6.73 11.66 -17.89
N GLY A 7 -6.33 12.61 -18.72
CA GLY A 7 -4.95 12.93 -19.10
C GLY A 7 -3.96 13.04 -17.93
N ASP A 8 -2.71 12.72 -18.24
CA ASP A 8 -1.56 12.56 -17.34
C ASP A 8 -1.65 11.37 -16.36
N GLY A 9 -1.56 10.16 -16.93
CA GLY A 9 -0.81 8.99 -16.43
C GLY A 9 -0.96 8.45 -14.99
N ALA A 10 -1.61 9.17 -14.07
CA ALA A 10 -1.74 8.81 -12.68
C ALA A 10 -2.93 7.87 -12.52
N LEU A 11 -2.63 6.63 -12.13
CA LEU A 11 -3.63 5.63 -11.78
C LEU A 11 -4.51 6.18 -10.65
N ARG A 12 -5.78 6.47 -10.92
CA ARG A 12 -6.72 6.92 -9.88
C ARG A 12 -7.15 5.73 -9.04
N LEU A 13 -6.45 5.53 -7.93
CA LEU A 13 -6.77 4.51 -6.93
C LEU A 13 -7.61 5.13 -5.81
N THR A 14 -8.67 4.43 -5.40
CA THR A 14 -9.42 4.77 -4.19
C THR A 14 -8.61 4.41 -2.94
N GLY A 15 -8.93 5.03 -1.79
CA GLY A 15 -8.31 4.69 -0.51
C GLY A 15 -8.24 3.18 -0.21
N PRO A 16 -9.35 2.42 -0.33
CA PRO A 16 -9.35 0.97 -0.17
C PRO A 16 -8.45 0.21 -1.16
N GLN A 17 -8.34 0.67 -2.41
CA GLN A 17 -7.43 0.05 -3.39
C GLN A 17 -5.96 0.28 -3.02
N LYS A 18 -5.60 1.51 -2.62
CA LYS A 18 -4.25 1.82 -2.11
C LYS A 18 -3.93 0.96 -0.89
N ALA A 19 -4.88 0.83 0.03
CA ALA A 19 -4.74 0.04 1.24
C ALA A 19 -4.54 -1.46 0.94
N ALA A 20 -5.32 -2.03 0.03
CA ALA A 20 -5.20 -3.42 -0.37
C ALA A 20 -3.82 -3.73 -0.97
N ILE A 21 -3.36 -2.89 -1.90
CA ILE A 21 -2.05 -3.04 -2.54
C ILE A 21 -0.93 -2.98 -1.49
N LEU A 22 -0.93 -1.96 -0.62
CA LEU A 22 0.10 -1.80 0.41
C LEU A 22 0.13 -3.00 1.38
N LEU A 23 -1.04 -3.53 1.76
CA LEU A 23 -1.13 -4.71 2.62
C LEU A 23 -0.55 -5.96 1.95
N CYS A 24 -0.80 -6.17 0.65
CA CYS A 24 -0.20 -7.27 -0.10
C CYS A 24 1.32 -7.13 -0.18
N GLU A 25 1.84 -5.94 -0.50
CA GLU A 25 3.28 -5.67 -0.61
C GLU A 25 4.03 -6.02 0.68
N ILE A 26 3.48 -5.67 1.84
CA ILE A 26 4.14 -5.96 3.13
C ILE A 26 3.89 -7.37 3.66
N GLY A 27 3.12 -8.21 2.95
CA GLY A 27 2.74 -9.55 3.39
C GLY A 27 1.74 -9.54 4.55
N ALA A 28 0.92 -8.49 4.64
CA ALA A 28 -0.10 -8.28 5.65
C ALA A 28 -1.53 -8.51 5.13
N SER A 29 -1.69 -9.36 4.11
CA SER A 29 -3.01 -9.85 3.70
C SER A 29 -3.68 -10.63 4.85
N PRO A 30 -5.00 -10.82 4.85
CA PRO A 30 -5.70 -11.61 5.87
C PRO A 30 -5.13 -13.03 6.09
N GLU A 31 -4.45 -13.58 5.08
CA GLU A 31 -3.79 -14.89 5.10
C GLU A 31 -2.32 -14.82 5.59
N GLY A 32 -1.75 -13.61 5.78
CA GLY A 32 -0.42 -13.36 6.31
C GLY A 32 -0.38 -13.37 7.84
N HIS A 33 0.41 -14.27 8.44
CA HIS A 33 0.11 -14.75 9.79
C HIS A 33 0.52 -13.87 11.01
N SER A 34 1.33 -12.81 10.89
CA SER A 34 1.75 -12.04 12.10
C SER A 34 1.58 -10.51 11.98
N VAL A 35 2.01 -9.92 10.87
CA VAL A 35 1.98 -8.46 10.69
C VAL A 35 0.56 -7.98 10.34
N ALA A 36 -0.17 -8.75 9.52
CA ALA A 36 -1.58 -8.49 9.23
C ALA A 36 -2.41 -8.39 10.51
N SER A 37 -2.27 -9.38 11.39
CA SER A 37 -3.00 -9.42 12.66
C SER A 37 -2.77 -8.17 13.52
N THR A 38 -1.53 -7.66 13.57
CA THR A 38 -1.21 -6.44 14.31
C THR A 38 -1.82 -5.21 13.67
N ILE A 39 -1.67 -5.06 12.35
CA ILE A 39 -2.20 -3.91 11.59
C ILE A 39 -3.73 -3.89 11.68
N TYR A 40 -4.42 -5.00 11.39
CA TYR A 40 -5.88 -5.07 11.44
C TYR A 40 -6.42 -4.79 12.86
N LYS A 41 -5.75 -5.29 13.91
CA LYS A 41 -6.10 -4.95 15.31
C LYS A 41 -5.96 -3.45 15.59
N LYS A 42 -4.88 -2.81 15.11
CA LYS A 42 -4.64 -1.37 15.32
C LYS A 42 -5.54 -0.47 14.46
N LEU A 43 -5.95 -0.94 13.29
CA LEU A 43 -6.89 -0.24 12.41
C LEU A 43 -8.28 -0.14 13.01
N LYS A 44 -8.71 -1.13 13.81
CA LYS A 44 -10.06 -1.20 14.41
C LYS A 44 -11.16 -1.00 13.36
N LEU A 45 -10.98 -1.63 12.20
CA LEU A 45 -11.91 -1.52 11.06
C LEU A 45 -13.29 -2.06 11.44
N LYS A 46 -14.34 -1.37 10.98
CA LYS A 46 -15.71 -1.88 11.03
C LYS A 46 -15.84 -3.12 10.14
N PRO A 47 -16.77 -4.06 10.41
CA PRO A 47 -16.96 -5.25 9.59
C PRO A 47 -17.14 -4.96 8.09
N GLN A 48 -17.83 -3.87 7.74
CA GLN A 48 -18.00 -3.43 6.35
C GLN A 48 -16.69 -2.97 5.69
N GLN A 49 -15.82 -2.29 6.43
CA GLN A 49 -14.51 -1.87 5.94
C GLN A 49 -13.58 -3.07 5.75
N VAL A 50 -13.63 -4.04 6.68
CA VAL A 50 -12.92 -5.32 6.52
C VAL A 50 -13.39 -6.04 5.27
N LYS A 51 -14.70 -6.20 5.08
CA LYS A 51 -15.27 -6.85 3.90
C LYS A 51 -14.79 -6.19 2.60
N ARG A 52 -14.93 -4.87 2.51
CA ARG A 52 -14.50 -4.10 1.32
C ARG A 52 -13.01 -4.26 1.05
N LEU A 53 -12.17 -4.19 2.09
CA LEU A 53 -10.73 -4.35 1.95
C LEU A 53 -10.35 -5.77 1.49
N THR A 54 -11.03 -6.79 2.00
CA THR A 54 -10.85 -8.18 1.54
C THR A 54 -11.25 -8.33 0.06
N GLU A 55 -12.37 -7.73 -0.36
CA GLU A 55 -12.81 -7.75 -1.76
C GLU A 55 -11.78 -7.09 -2.69
N GLU A 56 -11.22 -5.94 -2.29
CA GLU A 56 -10.16 -5.27 -3.06
C GLU A 56 -8.89 -6.13 -3.14
N ILE A 57 -8.46 -6.76 -2.03
CA ILE A 57 -7.31 -7.68 -2.01
C ILE A 57 -7.54 -8.85 -2.97
N SER A 58 -8.71 -9.48 -2.92
CA SER A 58 -9.06 -10.57 -3.85
C SER A 58 -9.08 -10.11 -5.31
N ALA A 59 -9.50 -8.87 -5.58
CA ALA A 59 -9.55 -8.30 -6.93
C ALA A 59 -8.16 -7.98 -7.52
N LEU A 60 -7.10 -7.89 -6.70
CA LEU A 60 -5.74 -7.61 -7.19
C LEU A 60 -5.18 -8.75 -8.05
N GLY A 61 -5.59 -9.99 -7.78
CA GLY A 61 -5.06 -11.20 -8.40
C GLY A 61 -3.61 -11.50 -8.00
N GLU A 62 -3.01 -12.47 -8.66
CA GLU A 62 -1.59 -12.78 -8.51
C GLU A 62 -0.73 -11.70 -9.18
N TYR A 63 0.28 -11.21 -8.46
CA TYR A 63 1.19 -10.20 -8.99
C TYR A 63 2.04 -10.78 -10.13
N ASN A 64 2.03 -10.12 -11.28
CA ASN A 64 2.87 -10.46 -12.42
C ASN A 64 3.87 -9.33 -12.70
N PRO A 65 5.19 -9.55 -12.47
CA PRO A 65 6.22 -8.53 -12.70
C PRO A 65 6.39 -8.17 -14.18
N ASP A 66 5.98 -9.03 -15.11
CA ASP A 66 6.03 -8.76 -16.55
C ASP A 66 4.84 -7.90 -17.02
N ASN A 67 3.84 -7.69 -16.15
CA ASN A 67 2.70 -6.84 -16.44
C ASN A 67 2.96 -5.40 -16.01
N GLU A 68 3.36 -4.56 -16.96
CA GLU A 68 3.67 -3.14 -16.72
C GLU A 68 2.55 -2.36 -16.01
N LYS A 69 1.27 -2.75 -16.20
CA LYS A 69 0.15 -2.08 -15.51
C LYS A 69 0.13 -2.40 -14.02
N MET A 70 0.44 -3.64 -13.64
CA MET A 70 0.56 -4.04 -12.23
C MET A 70 1.78 -3.35 -11.63
N VAL A 71 2.93 -3.40 -12.28
CA VAL A 71 4.14 -2.68 -11.82
C VAL A 71 3.86 -1.19 -11.57
N LYS A 72 3.19 -0.51 -12.51
CA LYS A 72 2.83 0.91 -12.36
C LYS A 72 1.83 1.17 -11.23
N ARG A 73 0.81 0.32 -11.08
CA ARG A 73 -0.20 0.43 -10.02
C ARG A 73 0.47 0.30 -8.64
N GLU A 74 1.35 -0.67 -8.47
CA GLU A 74 1.99 -1.01 -7.19
C GLU A 74 2.96 0.11 -6.80
N ASN A 75 3.79 0.54 -7.76
CA ASN A 75 4.68 1.69 -7.59
C ASN A 75 3.94 2.98 -7.24
N SER A 76 2.76 3.22 -7.82
CA SER A 76 1.98 4.43 -7.52
C SER A 76 1.48 4.46 -6.07
N VAL A 77 1.11 3.31 -5.49
CA VAL A 77 0.68 3.22 -4.08
C VAL A 77 1.82 3.52 -3.14
N LEU A 78 3.00 3.04 -3.47
CA LEU A 78 4.18 3.31 -2.67
C LEU A 78 4.61 4.78 -2.78
N GLU A 79 4.42 5.42 -3.93
CA GLU A 79 4.59 6.86 -4.07
C GLU A 79 3.58 7.65 -3.22
N PHE A 80 2.31 7.23 -3.19
CA PHE A 80 1.32 7.80 -2.27
C PHE A 80 1.73 7.65 -0.81
N PHE A 81 2.26 6.48 -0.43
CA PHE A 81 2.77 6.24 0.92
C PHE A 81 3.92 7.19 1.26
N TYR A 82 4.90 7.33 0.36
CA TYR A 82 6.05 8.21 0.52
C TYR A 82 5.64 9.68 0.68
N GLU A 83 4.76 10.17 -0.20
CA GLU A 83 4.27 11.55 -0.16
C GLU A 83 3.45 11.83 1.09
N TRP A 84 2.67 10.85 1.58
CA TRP A 84 2.01 10.96 2.87
C TRP A 84 3.02 11.04 4.02
N GLY A 85 4.04 10.18 4.01
CA GLY A 85 5.09 10.12 5.03
C GLY A 85 5.84 11.46 5.15
N LYS A 86 6.23 12.03 4.00
CA LYS A 86 6.82 13.37 3.91
C LYS A 86 5.93 14.45 4.52
N LYS A 87 4.65 14.48 4.15
CA LYS A 87 3.69 15.49 4.66
C LYS A 87 3.48 15.39 6.18
N LYS A 88 3.63 14.20 6.76
CA LYS A 88 3.44 13.97 8.19
C LYS A 88 4.73 14.05 9.02
N GLY A 89 5.87 14.32 8.39
CA GLY A 89 7.16 14.46 9.07
C GLY A 89 7.76 13.14 9.54
N PHE A 90 7.34 11.99 8.98
CA PHE A 90 8.06 10.74 9.20
C PHE A 90 9.47 10.87 8.62
N ALA A 91 10.48 10.43 9.39
CA ALA A 91 11.87 10.77 9.15
C ALA A 91 12.29 10.49 7.71
N VAL A 92 12.59 11.57 7.00
CA VAL A 92 13.01 11.62 5.59
C VAL A 92 14.21 10.72 5.30
N LYS A 93 14.94 10.26 6.33
CA LYS A 93 16.06 9.32 6.21
C LYS A 93 15.63 7.87 5.92
N GLU A 94 14.45 7.44 6.37
CA GLU A 94 13.89 6.13 5.99
C GLU A 94 13.23 6.19 4.60
N LEU A 95 12.84 7.40 4.20
CA LEU A 95 12.19 7.71 2.93
C LEU A 95 13.22 8.05 1.83
N SER A 96 14.43 8.53 2.14
CA SER A 96 15.47 8.80 1.12
C SER A 96 15.94 7.54 0.39
N ASP A 97 15.86 6.39 1.07
CA ASP A 97 16.10 5.07 0.47
C ASP A 97 15.00 4.71 -0.55
N PHE A 98 13.79 5.29 -0.44
CA PHE A 98 12.65 5.06 -1.32
C PHE A 98 12.88 5.61 -2.74
N GLU A 99 13.44 6.82 -2.89
CA GLU A 99 13.71 7.38 -4.22
C GLU A 99 14.75 6.55 -4.99
N THR A 100 15.64 5.90 -4.25
CA THR A 100 16.65 4.96 -4.76
C THR A 100 16.03 3.59 -5.08
N ALA A 101 15.27 3.01 -4.15
CA ALA A 101 14.54 1.75 -4.32
C ALA A 101 13.48 1.81 -5.44
N ARG A 102 12.87 2.98 -5.68
CA ARG A 102 11.93 3.23 -6.78
C ARG A 102 12.56 3.02 -8.16
N ARG A 103 13.88 3.23 -8.29
CA ARG A 103 14.61 3.03 -9.56
C ARG A 103 15.02 1.58 -9.81
N THR A 104 15.00 0.74 -8.77
CA THR A 104 15.47 -0.64 -8.81
C THR A 104 14.47 -1.52 -8.09
N ASN A 105 13.41 -1.95 -8.78
CA ASN A 105 12.47 -3.02 -8.38
C ASN A 105 12.46 -3.28 -6.87
N LEU A 106 11.81 -2.38 -6.12
CA LEU A 106 11.51 -2.48 -4.69
C LEU A 106 12.56 -3.20 -3.84
N ASP A 107 13.45 -2.41 -3.26
CA ASP A 107 14.40 -2.89 -2.26
C ASP A 107 13.68 -3.70 -1.16
N PRO A 108 13.96 -5.01 -1.04
CA PRO A 108 13.36 -5.87 -0.02
C PRO A 108 13.58 -5.35 1.41
N ASP A 109 14.66 -4.59 1.65
CA ASP A 109 14.93 -4.00 2.97
C ASP A 109 13.93 -2.90 3.31
N TYR A 110 13.36 -2.21 2.32
CA TYR A 110 12.32 -1.21 2.55
C TYR A 110 10.98 -1.84 2.94
N ILE A 111 10.54 -2.86 2.21
CA ILE A 111 9.33 -3.63 2.57
C ILE A 111 9.46 -4.24 3.97
N LYS A 112 10.66 -4.71 4.31
CA LYS A 112 10.98 -5.19 5.65
C LYS A 112 10.88 -4.08 6.71
N LYS A 113 11.44 -2.89 6.47
CA LYS A 113 11.30 -1.73 7.37
C LYS A 113 9.83 -1.36 7.63
N LEU A 114 8.98 -1.36 6.58
CA LEU A 114 7.54 -1.09 6.75
C LEU A 114 6.86 -2.18 7.59
N ARG A 115 7.21 -3.43 7.36
CA ARG A 115 6.73 -4.58 8.14
C ARG A 115 7.12 -4.47 9.62
N ASP A 116 8.34 -4.01 9.88
CA ASP A 116 8.88 -3.82 11.24
C ASP A 116 8.30 -2.58 11.94
N ASN A 117 7.64 -1.68 11.21
CA ASN A 117 7.02 -0.45 11.72
C ASN A 117 5.48 -0.41 11.48
N PRO A 118 4.70 -1.32 12.10
CA PRO A 118 3.26 -1.45 11.84
C PRO A 118 2.45 -0.21 12.22
N ASP A 119 2.95 0.68 13.09
CA ASP A 119 2.27 1.93 13.45
C ASP A 119 2.24 2.94 12.29
N ILE A 120 3.34 3.07 11.55
CA ILE A 120 3.40 3.96 10.39
C ILE A 120 2.42 3.49 9.33
N VAL A 121 2.45 2.19 9.03
CA VAL A 121 1.53 1.55 8.08
C VAL A 121 0.08 1.74 8.51
N THR A 122 -0.23 1.50 9.78
CA THR A 122 -1.59 1.68 10.31
C THR A 122 -2.09 3.11 10.13
N ASN A 123 -1.25 4.11 10.40
CA ASN A 123 -1.65 5.52 10.29
C ASN A 123 -1.94 5.93 8.84
N VAL A 124 -1.13 5.46 7.87
CA VAL A 124 -1.40 5.64 6.44
C VAL A 124 -2.72 4.99 6.05
N LEU A 125 -2.88 3.73 6.41
CA LEU A 125 -4.06 2.95 6.05
C LEU A 125 -5.34 3.58 6.61
N LYS A 126 -5.33 4.09 7.85
CA LYS A 126 -6.46 4.87 8.40
C LYS A 126 -6.76 6.10 7.54
N SER A 127 -5.72 6.88 7.23
CA SER A 127 -5.86 8.10 6.43
C SER A 127 -6.47 7.84 5.05
N TRP A 128 -6.22 6.67 4.45
CA TRP A 128 -6.79 6.30 3.16
C TRP A 128 -8.18 5.67 3.28
N LEU A 129 -8.43 4.87 4.31
CA LEU A 129 -9.72 4.20 4.50
C LEU A 129 -10.82 5.15 5.01
N ASP A 130 -10.44 6.31 5.53
CA ASP A 130 -11.33 7.40 5.94
C ASP A 130 -11.56 8.48 4.83
N GLU A 131 -10.97 8.31 3.63
CA GLU A 131 -11.28 9.11 2.43
C GLU A 131 -12.74 8.92 1.95
#